data_AF-A0A817CGF9-F1
#
_entry.id   AF-A0A817CGF9-F1
#
_cell.length_a   1.000
_cell.length_b   1.000
_cell.length_c   1.000
_cell.angle_alpha   90.00
_cell.angle_beta   90.00
_cell.angle_gamma   90.00
#
_symmetry.space_group_name_H-M   'P 1'
#
loop_
_entity.id
_entity.type
_entity.pdbx_description
1 polymer ?
#
loop_
_entity_poly.entity_id
_entity_poly.type
_entity_poly.pdbx_seq_one_letter_code
_entity_poly.pdbx_strand_id
1 'polypeptide(L)'
;MSNADVEVEVQDEDETMDNPNDIIVGDHDEDDSIHQIKSNARHRKGRGFNEQSDRLAMQTGDYDTVTTDNDSGNPGPARSVEGWILFITNVHEEAQEDNMYDLFREYGNIKNMHLNLDRRTGYAKGYALVEYETFKEAKEALEGINGQDLLGHTLHVDWAFVKGPLKKRGTGNSGSRKTTSGTGRTTYQRR
;
A
#
# COMPACT_ATOMS: atom_id res chain seq x y z
N MET A 1 2.32 54.38 46.46
CA MET A 1 2.23 55.22 45.25
C MET A 1 2.54 54.28 44.11
N SER A 2 1.68 53.95 43.16
CA SER A 2 0.36 54.45 42.76
C SER A 2 -0.18 53.41 41.76
N ASN A 3 -1.48 53.14 41.83
CA ASN A 3 -2.21 52.27 40.90
C ASN A 3 -2.17 52.84 39.48
N ALA A 4 -2.29 51.95 38.49
CA ALA A 4 -2.93 52.26 37.22
C ALA A 4 -3.57 50.99 36.65
N ASP A 5 -4.85 50.83 36.97
CA ASP A 5 -5.81 50.13 36.13
C ASP A 5 -5.82 50.78 34.73
N VAL A 6 -5.89 49.97 33.68
CA VAL A 6 -6.29 50.45 32.35
C VAL A 6 -7.42 49.56 31.86
N GLU A 7 -8.50 50.24 31.55
CA GLU A 7 -9.82 49.73 31.19
C GLU A 7 -9.88 49.09 29.80
N VAL A 8 -10.94 48.31 29.65
CA VAL A 8 -11.42 47.57 28.49
C VAL A 8 -11.83 48.50 27.35
N GLU A 9 -11.49 48.14 26.12
CA GLU A 9 -12.22 48.60 24.93
C GLU A 9 -12.73 47.37 24.17
N VAL A 10 -14.02 47.12 24.32
CA VAL A 10 -14.83 46.23 23.47
C VAL A 10 -15.21 47.02 22.22
N GLN A 11 -14.87 46.50 21.05
CA GLN A 11 -15.50 46.93 19.80
C GLN A 11 -16.44 45.82 19.37
N ASP A 12 -17.71 46.05 19.66
CA ASP A 12 -18.85 45.47 18.96
C ASP A 12 -18.88 46.07 17.56
N GLU A 13 -18.77 45.26 16.51
CA GLU A 13 -19.41 45.57 15.23
C GLU A 13 -20.12 44.33 14.69
N ASP A 14 -21.41 44.56 14.47
CA ASP A 14 -22.46 43.72 13.96
C ASP A 14 -22.49 43.78 12.43
N GLU A 15 -22.27 42.67 11.73
CA GLU A 15 -22.84 42.53 10.38
C GLU A 15 -23.47 41.15 10.18
N THR A 16 -24.68 41.23 9.66
CA THR A 16 -25.72 40.21 9.61
C THR A 16 -25.60 39.29 8.40
N MET A 17 -25.56 37.99 8.67
CA MET A 17 -26.34 36.91 8.02
C MET A 17 -26.53 36.98 6.49
N ASP A 18 -25.66 36.29 5.74
CA ASP A 18 -26.04 35.72 4.43
C ASP A 18 -26.86 34.44 4.65
N ASN A 19 -28.15 34.52 4.32
CA ASN A 19 -29.13 33.43 4.43
C ASN A 19 -28.96 32.44 3.25
N PRO A 20 -28.76 31.14 3.49
CA PRO A 20 -28.48 30.16 2.43
C PRO A 20 -29.72 29.68 1.64
N ASN A 21 -30.77 30.51 1.50
CA ASN A 21 -32.06 30.10 0.92
C ASN A 21 -32.54 30.94 -0.28
N ASP A 22 -31.64 31.49 -1.08
CA ASP A 22 -32.00 31.93 -2.44
C ASP A 22 -32.01 30.72 -3.40
N ILE A 23 -33.13 30.02 -3.37
CA ILE A 23 -33.55 29.06 -4.38
C ILE A 23 -33.91 29.86 -5.64
N ILE A 24 -33.02 29.85 -6.62
CA ILE A 24 -33.35 30.24 -7.99
C ILE A 24 -34.28 29.16 -8.55
N VAL A 25 -35.58 29.43 -8.47
CA VAL A 25 -36.65 28.75 -9.20
C VAL A 25 -36.47 29.05 -10.69
N GLY A 26 -35.79 28.15 -11.38
CA GLY A 26 -35.85 28.02 -12.83
C GLY A 26 -36.80 26.87 -13.16
N ASP A 27 -38.01 27.21 -13.61
CA ASP A 27 -38.90 26.29 -14.32
C ASP A 27 -38.16 25.79 -15.58
N HIS A 28 -37.81 24.51 -15.59
CA HIS A 28 -37.41 23.81 -16.79
C HIS A 28 -38.08 22.43 -16.77
N ASP A 29 -39.30 22.41 -17.28
CA ASP A 29 -39.98 21.21 -17.76
C ASP A 29 -39.12 20.59 -18.86
N GLU A 30 -38.51 19.41 -18.62
CA GLU A 30 -38.13 18.44 -19.66
C GLU A 30 -38.08 17.02 -19.07
N ASP A 31 -39.28 16.50 -18.84
CA ASP A 31 -39.62 15.11 -18.65
C ASP A 31 -39.51 14.32 -19.98
N ASP A 32 -38.31 13.89 -20.36
CA ASP A 32 -38.17 12.89 -21.44
C ASP A 32 -36.98 11.91 -21.33
N SER A 33 -36.17 11.98 -20.27
CA SER A 33 -34.96 11.12 -20.17
C SER A 33 -35.19 9.72 -19.59
N ILE A 34 -36.40 9.37 -19.12
CA ILE A 34 -36.69 8.05 -18.52
C ILE A 34 -37.03 6.97 -19.57
N HIS A 35 -37.23 7.35 -20.84
CA HIS A 35 -37.61 6.41 -21.90
C HIS A 35 -36.44 5.79 -22.70
N GLN A 36 -35.18 6.01 -22.29
CA GLN A 36 -34.01 5.39 -22.92
C GLN A 36 -33.21 4.40 -22.04
N ILE A 37 -33.66 4.14 -20.80
CA ILE A 37 -32.99 3.18 -19.90
C ILE A 37 -33.46 1.73 -20.15
N LYS A 38 -34.58 1.53 -20.85
CA LYS A 38 -35.21 0.19 -21.01
C LYS A 38 -34.84 -0.60 -22.27
N SER A 39 -34.04 -0.06 -23.20
CA SER A 39 -33.67 -0.79 -24.44
C SER A 39 -32.32 -1.50 -24.39
N ASN A 40 -31.49 -1.29 -23.37
CA ASN A 40 -30.16 -1.94 -23.24
C ASN A 40 -30.03 -2.88 -22.03
N ALA A 41 -31.14 -3.29 -21.43
CA ALA A 41 -31.14 -4.32 -20.40
C ALA A 41 -30.82 -5.70 -21.03
N ARG A 42 -29.54 -6.02 -21.13
CA ARG A 42 -29.08 -7.36 -21.52
C ARG A 42 -29.55 -8.38 -20.47
N HIS A 43 -30.60 -9.12 -20.78
CA HIS A 43 -31.01 -10.29 -20.00
C HIS A 43 -29.86 -11.31 -19.97
N ARG A 44 -29.06 -11.31 -18.89
CA ARG A 44 -28.11 -12.38 -18.59
C ARG A 44 -28.80 -13.44 -17.74
N LYS A 45 -29.27 -14.51 -18.39
CA LYS A 45 -29.69 -15.74 -17.72
C LYS A 45 -28.62 -16.81 -17.96
N GLY A 46 -28.02 -17.32 -16.88
CA GLY A 46 -27.19 -18.52 -16.93
C GLY A 46 -25.72 -18.34 -16.56
N ARG A 47 -25.16 -19.39 -15.96
CA ARG A 47 -23.73 -19.57 -15.70
C ARG A 47 -23.00 -19.85 -17.03
N GLY A 48 -21.98 -19.06 -17.35
CA GLY A 48 -20.88 -19.45 -18.26
C GLY A 48 -21.01 -19.14 -19.75
N PHE A 49 -21.00 -17.86 -20.17
CA PHE A 49 -20.79 -17.51 -21.58
C PHE A 49 -20.04 -16.16 -21.77
N ASN A 50 -18.71 -16.20 -21.84
CA ASN A 50 -17.89 -15.84 -23.02
C ASN A 50 -16.38 -16.01 -22.70
N GLU A 51 -15.77 -17.12 -23.11
CA GLU A 51 -14.45 -17.58 -22.64
C GLU A 51 -13.21 -16.97 -23.33
N GLN A 52 -13.34 -15.94 -24.18
CA GLN A 52 -12.19 -15.46 -24.97
C GLN A 52 -11.76 -14.02 -24.68
N SER A 53 -12.65 -13.15 -24.17
CA SER A 53 -12.27 -11.79 -23.72
C SER A 53 -11.81 -11.77 -22.26
N ASP A 54 -12.46 -12.56 -21.39
CA ASP A 54 -12.24 -12.45 -19.95
C ASP A 54 -11.04 -13.28 -19.46
N ARG A 55 -10.61 -14.29 -20.23
CA ARG A 55 -9.37 -15.04 -19.95
C ARG A 55 -8.10 -14.20 -20.18
N LEU A 56 -8.16 -13.19 -21.06
CA LEU A 56 -7.05 -12.26 -21.28
C LEU A 56 -6.95 -11.25 -20.12
N ALA A 57 -8.08 -10.77 -19.60
CA ALA A 57 -8.12 -9.88 -18.44
C ALA A 57 -7.68 -10.57 -17.14
N MET A 58 -7.86 -11.89 -17.01
CA MET A 58 -7.29 -12.68 -15.90
C MET A 58 -5.79 -12.99 -16.06
N GLN A 59 -5.23 -12.88 -17.27
CA GLN A 59 -3.82 -13.19 -17.52
C GLN A 59 -2.92 -11.97 -17.30
N THR A 60 -3.45 -10.76 -17.46
CA THR A 60 -2.84 -9.53 -16.99
C THR A 60 -3.38 -9.24 -15.59
N GLY A 61 -2.74 -9.81 -14.56
CA GLY A 61 -3.00 -9.45 -13.16
C GLY A 61 -2.62 -7.98 -12.93
N ASP A 62 -3.45 -7.07 -13.41
CA ASP A 62 -3.39 -5.64 -13.19
C ASP A 62 -4.08 -5.37 -11.86
N TYR A 63 -3.44 -5.86 -10.80
CA TYR A 63 -3.70 -5.35 -9.46
C TYR A 63 -3.21 -3.90 -9.48
N ASP A 64 -4.03 -2.98 -8.97
CA ASP A 64 -3.65 -1.59 -8.77
C ASP A 64 -2.45 -1.55 -7.80
N THR A 65 -1.25 -1.62 -8.35
CA THR A 65 -0.03 -1.44 -7.57
C THR A 65 0.05 0.04 -7.31
N VAL A 66 -0.05 0.45 -6.04
CA VAL A 66 0.26 1.82 -5.62
C VAL A 66 1.72 2.09 -5.95
N THR A 67 1.99 2.51 -7.18
CA THR A 67 3.30 2.95 -7.61
C THR A 67 3.44 4.36 -7.08
N THR A 68 4.10 4.53 -5.94
CA THR A 68 4.65 5.85 -5.62
C THR A 68 5.55 6.26 -6.78
N ASP A 69 5.23 7.38 -7.43
CA ASP A 69 5.77 7.85 -8.73
C ASP A 69 7.29 8.13 -8.76
N ASN A 70 7.99 7.78 -7.69
CA ASN A 70 9.42 7.92 -7.51
C ASN A 70 10.13 6.56 -7.35
N ASP A 71 9.59 5.49 -7.94
CA ASP A 71 10.23 4.19 -8.00
C ASP A 71 11.25 4.14 -9.15
N SER A 72 12.39 4.79 -8.92
CA SER A 72 13.62 4.46 -9.64
C SER A 72 13.87 2.98 -9.35
N GLY A 73 13.61 2.08 -10.30
CA GLY A 73 13.47 0.64 -10.10
C GLY A 73 14.66 -0.13 -9.53
N ASN A 74 15.58 0.51 -8.82
CA ASN A 74 16.62 -0.11 -8.02
C ASN A 74 16.01 -0.90 -6.85
N PRO A 75 16.52 -2.13 -6.59
CA PRO A 75 16.21 -2.86 -5.37
C PRO A 75 16.62 -2.02 -4.15
N GLY A 76 15.75 -1.96 -3.16
CA GLY A 76 16.01 -1.21 -1.94
C GLY A 76 14.84 -1.25 -0.98
N PRO A 77 14.96 -0.63 0.20
CA PRO A 77 13.91 -0.59 1.20
C PRO A 77 12.64 0.04 0.65
N ALA A 78 11.49 -0.54 0.97
CA ALA A 78 10.17 -0.01 0.64
C ALA A 78 9.52 0.59 1.88
N ARG A 79 8.96 1.79 1.73
CA ARG A 79 8.24 2.49 2.80
C ARG A 79 6.86 1.84 2.99
N SER A 80 6.43 1.68 4.23
CA SER A 80 5.05 1.32 4.59
C SER A 80 4.12 2.55 4.45
N VAL A 81 2.83 2.37 4.76
CA VAL A 81 1.86 3.48 4.71
C VAL A 81 2.27 4.66 5.60
N GLU A 82 2.72 4.38 6.83
CA GLU A 82 2.94 5.41 7.85
C GLU A 82 4.39 5.56 8.33
N GLY A 83 5.33 4.80 7.75
CA GLY A 83 6.69 4.73 8.27
C GLY A 83 7.60 3.73 7.56
N TRP A 84 8.72 3.45 8.21
CA TRP A 84 9.74 2.49 7.79
C TRP A 84 9.84 1.39 8.82
N ILE A 85 9.63 0.15 8.39
CA ILE A 85 9.54 -1.00 9.29
C ILE A 85 10.81 -1.83 9.18
N LEU A 86 11.42 -2.08 10.32
CA LEU A 86 12.51 -3.03 10.50
C LEU A 86 11.94 -4.37 10.97
N PHE A 87 12.53 -5.45 10.47
CA PHE A 87 12.27 -6.81 10.90
C PHE A 87 13.47 -7.32 11.67
N ILE A 88 13.24 -7.70 12.93
CA ILE A 88 14.28 -8.15 13.84
C ILE A 88 14.08 -9.65 14.05
N THR A 89 15.14 -10.43 13.89
CA THR A 89 15.14 -11.88 14.06
C THR A 89 16.18 -12.33 15.08
N ASN A 90 16.04 -13.60 15.50
CA ASN A 90 16.85 -14.21 16.54
C ASN A 90 16.70 -13.55 17.92
N VAL A 91 15.51 -13.03 18.22
CA VAL A 91 15.18 -12.48 19.54
C VAL A 91 15.12 -13.62 20.57
N HIS A 92 15.72 -13.44 21.75
CA HIS A 92 15.67 -14.43 22.83
C HIS A 92 14.22 -14.66 23.32
N GLU A 93 13.89 -15.89 23.73
CA GLU A 93 12.52 -16.27 24.10
C GLU A 93 12.01 -15.55 25.37
N GLU A 94 12.91 -15.20 26.29
CA GLU A 94 12.61 -14.40 27.48
C GLU A 94 12.72 -12.89 27.26
N ALA A 95 13.06 -12.43 26.05
CA ALA A 95 13.12 -11.01 25.76
C ALA A 95 11.73 -10.37 25.95
N GLN A 96 11.70 -9.19 26.55
CA GLN A 96 10.49 -8.41 26.76
C GLN A 96 10.46 -7.21 25.82
N GLU A 97 9.27 -6.65 25.64
CA GLU A 97 9.07 -5.46 24.82
C GLU A 97 9.91 -4.28 25.33
N ASP A 98 10.01 -4.11 26.65
CA ASP A 98 10.85 -3.08 27.27
C ASP A 98 12.33 -3.19 26.86
N ASN A 99 12.88 -4.41 26.77
CA ASN A 99 14.27 -4.60 26.34
C ASN A 99 14.48 -4.16 24.90
N MET A 100 13.52 -4.46 24.03
CA MET A 100 13.53 -4.04 22.63
C MET A 100 13.34 -2.52 22.54
N TYR A 101 12.41 -1.96 23.31
CA TYR A 101 12.14 -0.53 23.31
C TYR A 101 13.37 0.27 23.74
N ASP A 102 14.04 -0.14 24.81
CA ASP A 102 15.24 0.54 25.30
C ASP A 102 16.41 0.49 24.32
N LEU A 103 16.55 -0.60 23.56
CA LEU A 103 17.60 -0.72 22.54
C LEU A 103 17.31 0.15 21.31
N PHE A 104 16.06 0.16 20.84
CA PHE A 104 15.69 0.83 19.58
C PHE A 104 15.42 2.34 19.74
N ARG A 105 15.03 2.81 20.93
CA ARG A 105 14.71 4.23 21.17
C ARG A 105 15.93 5.16 21.06
N GLU A 106 17.14 4.64 21.11
CA GLU A 106 18.37 5.44 20.98
C GLU A 106 18.54 6.04 19.57
N TYR A 107 17.95 5.40 18.56
CA TYR A 107 18.14 5.75 17.15
C TYR A 107 17.03 6.64 16.56
N GLY A 108 15.94 6.85 17.30
CA GLY A 108 14.82 7.65 16.83
C GLY A 108 13.53 7.43 17.61
N ASN A 109 12.49 8.16 17.22
CA ASN A 109 11.17 8.00 17.83
C ASN A 109 10.46 6.76 17.26
N ILE A 110 10.17 5.79 18.11
CA ILE A 110 9.45 4.57 17.74
C ILE A 110 7.97 4.90 17.58
N LYS A 111 7.44 4.81 16.36
CA LYS A 111 6.01 4.99 16.10
C LYS A 111 5.21 3.78 16.57
N ASN A 112 5.73 2.58 16.32
CA ASN A 112 5.11 1.33 16.71
C ASN A 112 6.15 0.23 16.91
N MET A 113 5.86 -0.71 17.80
CA MET A 113 6.67 -1.89 18.06
C MET A 113 5.77 -3.09 18.32
N HIS A 114 6.11 -4.23 17.73
CA HIS A 114 5.41 -5.49 17.99
C HIS A 114 6.40 -6.61 18.31
N LEU A 115 6.38 -7.10 19.55
CA LEU A 115 7.05 -8.33 19.96
C LEU A 115 6.01 -9.45 20.08
N ASN A 116 5.92 -10.29 19.06
CA ASN A 116 4.90 -11.34 19.05
C ASN A 116 5.30 -12.49 19.97
N LEU A 117 4.34 -12.97 20.77
CA LEU A 117 4.52 -14.12 21.65
C LEU A 117 4.02 -15.41 20.99
N ASP A 118 4.64 -16.54 21.31
CA ASP A 118 4.07 -17.87 21.06
C ASP A 118 2.87 -18.07 22.00
N ARG A 119 1.69 -18.26 21.40
CA ARG A 119 0.42 -18.41 22.13
C ARG A 119 0.36 -19.64 23.04
N ARG A 120 1.20 -20.65 22.80
CA ARG A 120 1.22 -21.89 23.60
C ARG A 120 2.11 -21.76 24.83
N THR A 121 3.26 -21.10 24.69
CA THR A 121 4.27 -21.01 25.76
C THR A 121 4.24 -19.68 26.50
N GLY A 122 3.75 -18.61 25.88
CA GLY A 122 3.78 -17.24 26.41
C GLY A 122 5.10 -16.51 26.21
N TYR A 123 6.12 -17.17 25.65
CA TYR A 123 7.44 -16.57 25.39
C TYR A 123 7.49 -15.86 24.04
N ALA A 124 8.51 -15.03 23.84
CA ALA A 124 8.74 -14.36 22.56
C ALA A 124 8.91 -15.38 21.44
N LYS A 125 8.28 -15.09 20.29
CA LYS A 125 8.30 -15.97 19.11
C LYS A 125 9.62 -15.93 18.33
N GLY A 126 10.58 -15.12 18.79
CA GLY A 126 11.91 -14.99 18.20
C GLY A 126 12.06 -13.89 17.14
N TYR A 127 11.04 -13.04 16.97
CA TYR A 127 11.11 -11.88 16.09
C TYR A 127 10.31 -10.69 16.61
N ALA A 128 10.67 -9.50 16.15
CA ALA A 128 9.94 -8.26 16.41
C ALA A 128 9.86 -7.40 15.14
N LEU A 129 8.91 -6.46 15.15
CA LEU A 129 8.83 -5.38 14.16
C LEU A 129 8.94 -4.04 14.86
N VAL A 130 9.72 -3.12 14.29
CA VAL A 130 9.87 -1.76 14.80
C VAL A 130 9.62 -0.79 13.65
N GLU A 131 8.73 0.18 13.87
CA GLU A 131 8.37 1.20 12.90
C GLU A 131 8.89 2.58 13.33
N TYR A 132 9.65 3.21 12.45
CA TYR A 132 10.08 4.61 12.58
C TYR A 132 9.36 5.50 11.57
N GLU A 133 9.31 6.79 11.88
CA GLU A 133 8.73 7.78 10.95
C GLU A 133 9.63 8.01 9.74
N THR A 134 10.94 8.15 9.97
CA THR A 134 11.89 8.53 8.93
C THR A 134 12.79 7.39 8.49
N PHE A 135 13.24 7.45 7.23
CA PHE A 135 14.19 6.48 6.69
C PHE A 135 15.52 6.52 7.44
N LYS A 136 15.93 7.71 7.87
CA LYS A 136 17.22 7.94 8.52
C LYS A 136 17.28 7.20 9.85
N GLU A 137 16.29 7.37 10.71
CA GLU A 137 16.21 6.70 12.02
C GLU A 137 16.22 5.18 11.86
N ALA A 138 15.39 4.64 10.95
CA ALA A 138 15.34 3.21 10.69
C ALA A 138 16.68 2.67 10.16
N LYS A 139 17.36 3.43 9.31
CA LYS A 139 18.67 3.04 8.77
C LYS A 139 19.74 3.05 9.86
N GLU A 140 19.79 4.08 10.69
CA GLU A 140 20.73 4.19 11.82
C GLU A 140 20.51 3.05 12.82
N ALA A 141 19.26 2.72 13.15
CA ALA A 141 18.91 1.59 14.00
C ALA A 141 19.36 0.25 13.40
N LEU A 142 19.13 0.03 12.10
CA LEU A 142 19.58 -1.18 11.41
C LEU A 142 21.10 -1.32 11.47
N GLU A 143 21.85 -0.27 11.16
CA GLU A 143 23.31 -0.31 11.17
C GLU A 143 23.89 -0.44 12.59
N GLY A 144 23.22 0.13 13.60
CA GLY A 144 23.67 0.12 14.99
C GLY A 144 23.36 -1.16 15.76
N ILE A 145 22.22 -1.81 15.48
CA ILE A 145 21.72 -2.96 16.25
C ILE A 145 22.02 -4.29 15.56
N ASN A 146 22.12 -4.32 14.23
CA ASN A 146 22.40 -5.56 13.52
C ASN A 146 23.74 -6.16 13.97
N GLY A 147 23.70 -7.37 14.51
CA GLY A 147 24.87 -8.03 15.09
C GLY A 147 25.12 -7.75 16.57
N GLN A 148 24.25 -7.01 17.27
CA GLN A 148 24.35 -6.84 18.72
C GLN A 148 23.75 -8.01 19.50
N ASP A 149 24.31 -8.28 20.67
CA ASP A 149 23.82 -9.34 21.56
C ASP A 149 22.74 -8.83 22.52
N LEU A 150 21.63 -9.56 22.59
CA LEU A 150 20.58 -9.37 23.57
C LEU A 150 20.29 -10.70 24.26
N LEU A 151 20.49 -10.77 25.58
CA LEU A 151 20.28 -11.98 26.38
C LEU A 151 21.06 -13.20 25.85
N GLY A 152 22.27 -12.97 25.32
CA GLY A 152 23.13 -14.02 24.76
C GLY A 152 22.77 -14.46 23.34
N HIS A 153 21.82 -13.80 22.69
CA HIS A 153 21.49 -14.01 21.27
C HIS A 153 21.86 -12.79 20.44
N THR A 154 22.58 -13.04 19.34
CA THR A 154 22.92 -12.00 18.37
C THR A 154 21.70 -11.65 17.52
N LEU A 155 21.22 -10.41 17.62
CA LEU A 155 20.11 -9.90 16.84
C LEU A 155 20.50 -9.70 15.38
N HIS A 156 19.55 -9.98 14.49
CA HIS A 156 19.68 -9.67 13.07
C HIS A 156 18.54 -8.74 12.64
N VAL A 157 18.89 -7.62 11.98
CA VAL A 157 17.95 -6.56 11.63
C VAL A 157 17.97 -6.34 10.12
N ASP A 158 16.79 -6.43 9.50
CA ASP A 158 16.57 -6.21 8.08
C ASP A 158 15.43 -5.22 7.83
N TRP A 159 15.32 -4.73 6.60
CA TRP A 159 14.12 -4.03 6.15
C TRP A 159 12.96 -5.01 6.00
N ALA A 160 11.81 -4.70 6.62
CA ALA A 160 10.63 -5.58 6.54
C ALA A 160 10.06 -5.65 5.12
N PHE A 161 10.14 -4.56 4.36
CA PHE A 161 9.68 -4.50 2.97
C PHE A 161 10.81 -4.03 2.06
N VAL A 162 10.98 -4.73 0.94
CA VAL A 162 11.92 -4.37 -0.12
C VAL A 162 11.17 -4.20 -1.44
N LYS A 163 11.63 -3.25 -2.23
CA LYS A 163 11.18 -3.05 -3.61
C LYS A 163 11.53 -4.29 -4.41
N GLY A 164 10.56 -4.74 -5.21
CA GLY A 164 10.69 -5.95 -6.03
C GLY A 164 11.94 -5.92 -6.92
N PRO A 165 12.45 -7.09 -7.33
CA PRO A 165 13.59 -7.14 -8.24
C PRO A 165 13.26 -6.40 -9.54
N LEU A 166 14.24 -5.66 -10.07
CA LEU A 166 14.17 -4.99 -11.37
C LEU A 166 13.46 -5.91 -12.39
N LYS A 167 12.24 -5.55 -12.82
CA LYS A 167 11.66 -6.14 -14.02
C LYS A 167 12.61 -5.79 -15.16
N LYS A 168 13.47 -6.73 -15.57
CA LYS A 168 14.13 -6.64 -16.87
C LYS A 168 13.01 -6.54 -17.89
N ARG A 169 12.74 -5.32 -18.37
CA ARG A 169 11.91 -5.12 -19.56
C ARG A 169 12.59 -5.95 -20.64
N GLY A 170 12.04 -7.12 -20.91
CA GLY A 170 12.54 -8.00 -21.94
C GLY A 170 12.62 -7.18 -23.21
N THR A 171 13.83 -7.08 -23.77
CA THR A 171 14.03 -6.87 -25.20
C THR A 171 13.19 -7.93 -25.90
N GLY A 172 11.96 -7.55 -26.24
CA GLY A 172 11.04 -8.37 -27.01
C GLY A 172 11.68 -8.61 -28.36
N ASN A 173 12.35 -9.75 -28.46
CA ASN A 173 12.64 -10.44 -29.70
C ASN A 173 11.35 -10.40 -30.55
N SER A 174 11.32 -9.52 -31.54
CA SER A 174 10.35 -9.53 -32.62
C SER A 174 10.57 -10.85 -33.35
N GLY A 175 9.93 -11.89 -32.81
CA GLY A 175 9.91 -13.23 -33.36
C GLY A 175 9.42 -13.12 -34.79
N SER A 176 10.38 -13.08 -35.70
CA SER A 176 10.25 -13.33 -37.12
C SER A 176 9.65 -14.73 -37.25
N ARG A 177 8.32 -14.81 -37.16
CA ARG A 177 7.55 -16.01 -37.39
C ARG A 177 7.69 -16.31 -38.88
N LYS A 178 8.65 -17.19 -39.19
CA LYS A 178 8.74 -17.90 -40.47
C LYS A 178 7.37 -18.50 -40.77
N THR A 179 6.71 -17.98 -41.79
CA THR A 179 5.52 -18.54 -42.41
C THR A 179 5.97 -19.70 -43.30
N THR A 180 5.96 -20.92 -42.78
CA THR A 180 6.01 -22.12 -43.63
C THR A 180 4.59 -22.40 -44.14
N SER A 181 4.33 -21.99 -45.37
CA SER A 181 3.16 -22.36 -46.16
C SER A 181 3.17 -23.86 -46.46
N GLY A 182 2.43 -24.63 -45.65
CA GLY A 182 2.09 -26.02 -45.95
C GLY A 182 0.89 -26.09 -46.90
N THR A 183 1.16 -26.05 -48.20
CA THR A 183 0.19 -26.38 -49.26
C THR A 183 -0.22 -27.84 -49.14
N GLY A 184 -1.53 -28.10 -49.18
CA GLY A 184 -2.14 -29.37 -48.74
C GLY A 184 -2.04 -30.56 -49.70
N ARG A 185 -2.59 -31.69 -49.25
CA ARG A 185 -3.30 -32.66 -50.09
C ARG A 185 -4.10 -33.66 -49.26
N THR A 186 -5.41 -33.62 -49.43
CA THR A 186 -6.35 -34.71 -49.13
C THR A 186 -6.11 -35.84 -50.12
N THR A 187 -6.10 -37.09 -49.64
CA THR A 187 -6.81 -38.22 -50.29
C THR A 187 -6.98 -39.37 -49.31
N TYR A 188 -8.23 -39.62 -48.94
CA TYR A 188 -8.70 -40.90 -48.39
C TYR A 188 -8.72 -41.93 -49.53
N GLN A 189 -8.21 -43.15 -49.30
CA GLN A 189 -8.65 -44.33 -50.04
C GLN A 189 -8.79 -45.53 -49.11
N ARG A 190 -10.01 -46.09 -49.09
CA ARG A 190 -10.32 -47.44 -48.62
C ARG A 190 -9.76 -48.45 -49.64
N ARG A 191 -9.05 -49.47 -49.19
CA ARG A 191 -9.55 -50.82 -48.86
C ARG A 191 -8.39 -51.65 -48.36
#